data_AF-A0A6G3WWS9-F1
#
_entry.id   AF-A0A6G3WWS9-F1
#
_cell.length_a   1.000
_cell.length_b   1.000
_cell.length_c   1.000
_cell.angle_alpha   90.00
_cell.angle_beta   90.00
_cell.angle_gamma   90.00
#
_symmetry.space_group_name_H-M   'P 1'
#
loop_
_entity.id
_entity.type
_entity.pdbx_description
1 polymer ?
#
loop_
_entity_poly.entity_id
_entity_poly.type
_entity_poly.pdbx_seq_one_letter_code
_entity_poly.pdbx_strand_id
1 'polypeptide(L)'
;ALELHATAEDVANATRATGLSRFPVYRGSLDTVVGVAHIKDVLAIPADRRPRTRVSELLREPLLVPETLTVDRLLDRLSGRLAMAVVID
;
A
#
# COMPACT_ATOMS: atom_id res chain seq x y z
N ALA A 1 1.77 5.56 -5.59
CA ALA A 1 0.60 5.44 -4.70
C ALA A 1 -0.64 5.24 -5.55
N LEU A 2 -1.74 4.76 -4.96
CA LEU A 2 -3.03 4.56 -5.65
C LEU A 2 -4.11 5.37 -4.92
N GLU A 3 -5.08 5.89 -5.65
CA GLU A 3 -6.24 6.57 -5.06
C GLU A 3 -7.17 5.53 -4.41
N LEU A 4 -7.88 5.90 -3.35
CA LEU A 4 -8.76 5.03 -2.57
C LEU A 4 -9.81 4.28 -3.40
N HIS A 5 -10.28 4.88 -4.49
CA HIS A 5 -11.28 4.31 -5.39
C HIS A 5 -10.68 3.45 -6.51
N ALA A 6 -9.35 3.30 -6.55
CA ALA A 6 -8.68 2.35 -7.45
C ALA A 6 -9.16 0.91 -7.18
N THR A 7 -8.93 0.04 -8.15
CA THR A 7 -9.36 -1.35 -8.14
C THR A 7 -8.21 -2.29 -7.81
N ALA A 8 -8.53 -3.54 -7.50
CA ALA A 8 -7.53 -4.58 -7.37
C ALA A 8 -6.75 -4.81 -8.68
N GLU A 9 -7.37 -4.56 -9.84
CA GLU A 9 -6.69 -4.63 -11.14
C GLU A 9 -5.66 -3.51 -11.29
N ASP A 10 -5.94 -2.31 -10.79
CA ASP A 10 -4.99 -1.20 -10.81
C ASP A 10 -3.73 -1.51 -9.98
N VAL A 11 -3.88 -2.21 -8.85
CA VAL A 11 -2.75 -2.71 -8.06
C VAL A 11 -1.94 -3.71 -8.88
N ALA A 12 -2.58 -4.67 -9.55
CA ALA A 12 -1.89 -5.65 -10.38
C ALA A 12 -1.12 -4.99 -11.54
N ASN A 13 -1.74 -3.99 -12.19
CA ASN A 13 -1.11 -3.22 -13.26
C ASN A 13 0.06 -2.38 -12.75
N ALA A 14 -0.10 -1.72 -11.60
CA ALA A 14 0.99 -0.97 -10.97
C ALA A 14 2.16 -1.90 -10.59
N THR A 15 1.89 -3.10 -10.05
CA THR A 15 2.93 -4.10 -9.79
C THR A 15 3.66 -4.51 -11.07
N ARG A 16 2.92 -4.79 -12.15
CA ARG A 16 3.51 -5.18 -13.43
C ARG A 16 4.39 -4.08 -14.03
N ALA A 17 3.97 -2.82 -13.89
CA ALA A 17 4.67 -1.67 -14.45
C ALA A 17 5.91 -1.27 -13.64
N THR A 18 5.90 -1.45 -12.32
CA THR A 18 6.95 -0.93 -11.41
C THR A 18 7.82 -1.99 -10.75
N GLY A 19 7.38 -3.26 -10.74
CA GLY A 19 7.98 -4.34 -9.95
C GLY A 19 7.71 -4.26 -8.45
N LEU A 20 6.99 -3.23 -7.96
CA LEU A 20 6.70 -3.05 -6.55
C LEU A 20 5.53 -3.94 -6.10
N SER A 21 5.68 -4.52 -4.90
CA SER A 21 4.67 -5.41 -4.32
C SER A 21 3.65 -4.70 -3.41
N ARG A 22 3.94 -3.46 -3.01
CA ARG A 22 3.15 -2.68 -2.06
C ARG A 22 3.02 -1.25 -2.53
N PHE A 23 1.84 -0.67 -2.33
CA PHE A 23 1.56 0.71 -2.72
C PHE A 23 0.80 1.42 -1.60
N PRO A 24 1.22 2.63 -1.20
CA PRO A 24 0.39 3.49 -0.38
C PRO A 24 -0.91 3.81 -1.11
N VAL A 25 -2.01 3.80 -0.37
CA VAL A 25 -3.33 4.21 -0.84
C VAL A 25 -3.73 5.50 -0.14
N TYR A 26 -4.11 6.51 -0.91
CA TYR A 26 -4.45 7.85 -0.41
C TYR A 26 -5.89 8.24 -0.73
N ARG A 27 -6.44 9.20 0.01
CA ARG A 27 -7.77 9.78 -0.24
C ARG A 27 -7.65 11.28 -0.49
N GLY A 28 -8.01 11.74 -1.68
CA GLY A 28 -8.04 13.16 -2.02
C GLY A 28 -6.64 13.78 -2.19
N SER A 29 -5.85 13.89 -1.12
CA SER A 29 -4.44 14.33 -1.17
C SER A 29 -3.49 13.16 -0.93
N LEU A 30 -2.30 13.22 -1.53
CA LEU A 30 -1.20 12.28 -1.26
C LEU A 30 -0.75 12.31 0.21
N ASP A 31 -0.98 13.42 0.92
CA ASP A 31 -0.66 13.57 2.34
C ASP A 31 -1.62 12.76 3.22
N THR A 32 -2.79 12.36 2.69
CA THR A 32 -3.80 11.58 3.40
C THR A 32 -3.70 10.11 3.02
N VAL A 33 -2.64 9.44 3.49
CA VAL A 33 -2.46 7.99 3.31
C VAL A 33 -3.37 7.23 4.29
N VAL A 34 -4.28 6.42 3.73
CA VAL A 34 -5.30 5.68 4.48
C VAL A 34 -4.99 4.18 4.59
N GLY A 35 -3.94 3.70 3.92
CA GLY A 35 -3.52 2.31 4.00
C GLY A 35 -2.44 1.91 3.01
N VAL A 36 -2.10 0.62 3.01
CA VAL A 36 -1.20 0.00 2.03
C VAL A 36 -1.91 -1.16 1.35
N ALA A 37 -1.87 -1.18 0.02
CA ALA A 37 -2.31 -2.31 -0.78
C ALA A 37 -1.13 -3.25 -1.06
N HIS A 38 -1.35 -4.57 -0.97
CA HIS A 38 -0.33 -5.58 -1.25
C HIS A 38 -0.78 -6.52 -2.38
N ILE A 39 0.12 -6.81 -3.34
CA ILE A 39 -0.17 -7.69 -4.48
C ILE A 39 -0.68 -9.09 -4.07
N LYS A 40 -0.12 -9.72 -3.03
CA LYS A 40 -0.61 -10.99 -2.47
C LYS A 40 -2.11 -11.02 -2.16
N ASP A 41 -2.69 -9.91 -1.69
CA ASP A 41 -4.13 -9.85 -1.40
C ASP A 41 -4.96 -9.80 -2.68
N VAL A 42 -4.44 -9.11 -3.71
CA VAL A 42 -5.02 -9.07 -5.06
C VAL A 42 -4.96 -10.42 -5.76
N LEU A 43 -3.87 -11.18 -5.57
CA LEU A 43 -3.71 -12.50 -6.16
C LEU A 43 -4.70 -13.53 -5.60
N ALA A 44 -5.24 -13.31 -4.39
CA ALA A 44 -6.31 -14.12 -3.82
C ALA A 44 -7.68 -13.85 -4.46
N ILE A 45 -7.82 -12.80 -5.27
CA ILE A 45 -9.06 -12.43 -5.96
C ILE A 45 -9.08 -13.03 -7.38
N PRO A 46 -10.17 -13.68 -7.79
CA PRO A 46 -10.39 -14.11 -9.18
C PRO A 46 -10.20 -12.96 -10.17
N ALA A 47 -9.52 -13.22 -11.29
CA ALA A 47 -9.11 -12.16 -12.23
C ALA A 47 -10.29 -11.35 -12.79
N ASP A 48 -11.43 -11.99 -13.05
CA ASP A 48 -12.66 -11.37 -13.53
C ASP A 48 -13.32 -10.43 -12.50
N ARG A 49 -13.03 -10.62 -11.20
CA ARG A 49 -13.54 -9.78 -10.12
C ARG A 49 -12.64 -8.57 -9.81
N ARG A 50 -11.34 -8.65 -10.13
CA ARG A 50 -10.36 -7.59 -9.80
C ARG A 50 -10.73 -6.19 -10.31
N PRO A 51 -11.30 -6.01 -11.52
CA PRO A 51 -11.70 -4.69 -12.00
C PRO A 51 -12.87 -4.07 -11.23
N ARG A 52 -13.55 -4.84 -10.38
CA ARG A 52 -14.74 -4.39 -9.61
C ARG A 52 -14.50 -4.33 -8.11
N THR A 53 -13.49 -5.05 -7.60
CA THR A 53 -13.12 -4.99 -6.19
C THR A 53 -12.29 -3.74 -5.93
N ARG A 54 -12.73 -2.90 -4.99
CA ARG A 54 -11.99 -1.68 -4.64
C ARG A 54 -10.77 -2.03 -3.81
N VAL A 55 -9.69 -1.28 -4.01
CA VAL A 55 -8.48 -1.40 -3.19
C VAL A 55 -8.77 -1.09 -1.71
N SER A 56 -9.78 -0.26 -1.43
CA SER A 56 -10.26 0.04 -0.08
C SER A 56 -10.65 -1.19 0.74
N GLU A 57 -11.04 -2.29 0.09
CA GLU A 57 -11.40 -3.56 0.73
C GLU A 57 -10.18 -4.40 1.14
N LEU A 58 -8.99 -4.05 0.65
CA LEU A 58 -7.76 -4.82 0.78
C LEU A 58 -6.69 -4.08 1.59
N LEU A 59 -7.06 -2.95 2.21
CA LEU A 59 -6.10 -2.10 2.90
C LEU A 59 -5.55 -2.79 4.15
N ARG A 60 -4.23 -2.73 4.27
CA ARG A 60 -3.51 -3.02 5.51
C ARG A 60 -3.15 -1.70 6.18
N GLU A 61 -3.13 -1.71 7.50
CA GLU A 61 -2.71 -0.56 8.31
C GLU A 61 -1.28 -0.15 7.92
N PRO A 62 -1.04 1.14 7.62
CA PRO A 62 0.28 1.62 7.26
C PRO A 62 1.13 1.82 8.52
N LEU A 63 2.42 1.47 8.46
CA LEU A 63 3.38 1.94 9.45
C LEU A 63 3.74 3.39 9.13
N LEU A 64 3.15 4.35 9.85
CA LEU A 64 3.47 5.76 9.72
C LEU A 64 4.66 6.12 10.61
N VAL A 65 5.61 6.88 10.06
CA VAL A 65 6.81 7.34 10.78
C VAL A 65 7.08 8.81 10.47
N PRO A 66 7.55 9.62 11.44
CA PRO A 66 7.94 10.99 11.18
C PRO A 66 9.24 11.03 10.36
N GLU A 67 9.44 12.09 9.58
CA GLU A 67 10.68 12.32 8.83
C GLU A 67 11.94 12.39 9.70
N THR A 68 11.78 12.76 10.98
CA THR A 68 12.88 12.84 11.95
C THR A 68 13.30 11.49 12.55
N LEU A 69 12.60 10.39 12.22
CA LEU A 69 12.92 9.07 12.76
C LEU A 69 14.25 8.56 12.18
N THR A 70 15.18 8.18 13.05
CA THR A 70 16.48 7.65 12.60
C THR A 70 16.32 6.28 11.95
N VAL A 71 17.25 5.95 11.05
CA VAL A 71 17.26 4.68 10.30
C VAL A 71 17.26 3.47 11.24
N ASP A 72 18.08 3.47 12.29
CA ASP A 72 18.14 2.34 13.24
C ASP A 72 16.77 2.09 13.91
N ARG A 73 16.09 3.17 14.31
CA ARG A 73 14.74 3.09 14.91
C ARG A 73 13.68 2.68 13.89
N LEU A 74 13.83 3.08 12.63
CA LEU A 74 12.96 2.62 11.55
C LEU A 74 13.14 1.12 11.32
N LEU A 75 14.38 0.63 11.27
CA LEU A 75 14.70 -0.79 11.10
C LEU A 75 14.14 -1.64 12.24
N ASP A 76 14.23 -1.16 13.49
CA ASP A 76 13.60 -1.82 14.64
C ASP A 76 12.07 -1.96 14.45
N ARG A 77 11.40 -0.94 13.92
CA ARG A 77 9.95 -0.97 13.66
C ARG A 77 9.55 -1.79 12.43
N LEU A 78 10.46 -1.91 11.45
CA LEU A 78 10.30 -2.79 10.30
C LEU A 78 10.64 -4.25 10.62
N SER A 79 11.28 -4.53 11.76
CA SER A 79 11.58 -5.88 12.18
C SER A 79 10.26 -6.68 12.40
N GLY A 80 10.04 -7.73 11.58
CA GLY A 80 8.79 -8.51 11.58
C GLY A 80 8.15 -8.69 10.19
N ARG A 81 6.81 -8.60 10.09
CA ARG A 81 6.02 -8.78 8.84
C ARG A 81 5.83 -7.49 8.02
N LEU A 82 6.29 -6.35 8.53
CA LEU A 82 6.11 -5.04 7.90
C LEU A 82 7.33 -4.75 7.01
N ALA A 83 7.11 -4.59 5.70
CA ALA A 83 8.18 -4.36 4.72
C ALA A 83 8.06 -3.01 4.01
N MET A 84 7.31 -2.07 4.61
CA MET A 84 7.10 -0.72 4.11
C MET A 84 6.65 0.17 5.27
N ALA A 85 7.19 1.38 5.32
CA ALA A 85 6.69 2.47 6.15
C ALA A 85 6.36 3.66 5.23
N VAL A 86 5.48 4.54 5.68
CA VAL A 86 5.14 5.80 5.01
C VAL A 86 5.63 6.92 5.90
N VAL A 87 6.50 7.77 5.35
CA VAL A 87 7.04 8.94 6.05
C VAL A 87 6.01 10.07 5.97
N ILE A 88 5.75 10.71 7.09
CA ILE A 88 4.87 11.89 7.23
C ILE A 88 5.67 13.05 7.85
N ASP A 89 5.30 14.28 7.50
CA ASP A 89 5.84 15.53 8.06
C ASP A 89 5.02 16.06 9.24
#